data_AF-A0A4Y2B7D2-F1
#
_entry.id   AF-A0A4Y2B7D2-F1
#
_cell.length_a   1.000
_cell.length_b   1.000
_cell.length_c   1.000
_cell.angle_alpha   90.00
_cell.angle_beta   90.00
_cell.angle_gamma   90.00
#
_symmetry.space_group_name_H-M   'P 1'
#
loop_
_entity.id
_entity.type
_entity.pdbx_description
1 polymer ?
#
loop_
_entity_poly.entity_id
_entity_poly.type
_entity_poly.pdbx_seq_one_letter_code
_entity_poly.pdbx_strand_id
1 'polypeptide(L)'
;MRQELWGPEIHNHRISDQAATLVSFILKYDLIIWNDKDSEPTFEKDEDVWNFDKKRGVPQGSCSEPLFWNLVMDTALDLPLPQGCHIQAYAGDIIVVIRSKDKEEIETKGKCNSRKITCLGCRA
;
A
#
# COMPACT_ATOMS: atom_id res chain seq x y z
N MET A 1 -9.62 -5.82 -21.21
CA MET A 1 -8.44 -5.64 -22.08
C MET A 1 -7.70 -4.36 -21.67
N ARG A 2 -6.54 -4.45 -20.99
CA ARG A 2 -5.68 -3.29 -20.62
C ARG A 2 -5.10 -2.64 -21.89
N GLN A 3 -4.87 -1.32 -21.87
CA GLN A 3 -4.26 -0.57 -22.98
C GLN A 3 -2.73 -0.74 -22.90
N GLU A 4 -2.06 -1.01 -24.03
CA GLU A 4 -0.61 -1.32 -24.14
C GLU A 4 0.32 -0.18 -23.71
N LEU A 5 -0.22 1.02 -23.46
CA LEU A 5 0.53 2.20 -23.05
C LEU A 5 1.24 2.04 -21.69
N TRP A 6 0.79 1.11 -20.85
CA TRP A 6 1.25 0.94 -19.46
C TRP A 6 2.13 -0.32 -19.25
N GLY A 7 2.65 -0.88 -20.33
CA GLY A 7 3.49 -2.09 -20.30
C GLY A 7 2.69 -3.38 -20.53
N PRO A 8 3.38 -4.51 -20.65
CA PRO A 8 2.74 -5.81 -20.87
C PRO A 8 1.82 -6.17 -19.72
N GLU A 9 0.86 -7.07 -19.99
CA GLU A 9 0.00 -7.62 -18.94
C GLU A 9 0.86 -8.42 -17.94
N ILE A 10 1.20 -7.76 -16.83
CA ILE A 10 1.95 -8.39 -15.74
C ILE A 10 1.01 -9.39 -15.09
N HIS A 11 1.31 -10.68 -15.26
CA HIS A 11 0.64 -11.74 -14.52
C HIS A 11 0.82 -11.51 -13.03
N ASN A 12 -0.25 -11.68 -12.26
CA ASN A 12 -0.18 -11.60 -10.81
C ASN A 12 0.72 -12.74 -10.30
N HIS A 13 1.99 -12.42 -10.04
CA HIS A 13 3.02 -13.37 -9.61
C HIS A 13 2.87 -13.76 -8.14
N ARG A 14 1.96 -13.14 -7.38
CA ARG A 14 1.62 -13.53 -5.99
C ARG A 14 1.32 -15.01 -5.84
N ILE A 15 0.71 -15.63 -6.85
CA ILE A 15 0.37 -17.06 -6.83
C ILE A 15 1.64 -17.93 -6.74
N SER A 16 2.79 -17.41 -7.21
CA SER A 16 4.09 -18.09 -7.19
C SER A 16 4.96 -17.73 -5.98
N ASP A 17 4.65 -16.63 -5.27
CA ASP A 17 5.50 -16.13 -4.19
C ASP A 17 5.12 -16.77 -2.85
N GLN A 18 5.95 -17.71 -2.40
CA GLN A 18 5.95 -18.23 -1.01
C GLN A 18 6.34 -17.17 0.05
N ALA A 19 6.47 -15.89 -0.34
CA ALA A 19 6.75 -14.74 0.53
C ALA A 19 5.70 -14.54 1.64
N ALA A 20 4.57 -15.25 1.54
CA ALA A 20 3.56 -15.33 2.57
C ALA A 20 4.09 -15.80 3.93
N THR A 21 5.21 -16.50 4.07
CA THR A 21 5.57 -17.09 5.38
C THR A 21 5.75 -16.06 6.50
N LEU A 22 6.49 -14.97 6.26
CA LEU A 22 6.72 -13.94 7.29
C LEU A 22 5.55 -12.96 7.43
N VAL A 23 4.96 -12.54 6.31
CA VAL A 23 3.80 -11.63 6.30
C VAL A 23 2.59 -12.28 6.97
N SER A 24 2.27 -13.52 6.58
CA SER A 24 1.20 -14.30 7.20
C SER A 24 1.48 -14.55 8.68
N PHE A 25 2.74 -14.74 9.06
CA PHE A 25 3.14 -14.91 10.46
C PHE A 25 2.88 -13.64 11.27
N ILE A 26 3.31 -12.48 10.78
CA ILE A 26 3.07 -11.18 11.43
C ILE A 26 1.56 -10.93 11.60
N LEU A 27 0.78 -11.13 10.54
CA LEU A 27 -0.68 -10.93 10.59
C LEU A 27 -1.39 -11.97 11.48
N LYS A 28 -0.96 -13.24 11.43
CA LYS A 28 -1.54 -14.33 12.23
C LYS A 28 -1.35 -14.13 13.72
N TYR A 29 -0.22 -13.54 14.13
CA TYR A 29 0.15 -13.35 15.53
C TYR A 29 -0.01 -11.90 16.01
N ASP A 30 -0.62 -11.02 15.19
CA ASP A 30 -0.82 -9.59 15.49
C ASP A 30 0.47 -8.91 15.99
N LEU A 31 1.59 -9.22 15.33
CA LEU A 31 2.90 -8.72 15.76
C LEU A 31 3.01 -7.23 15.45
N ILE A 32 3.26 -6.45 16.50
CA ILE A 32 3.44 -5.01 16.40
C ILE A 32 4.91 -4.70 16.14
N ILE A 33 5.18 -3.90 15.10
CA ILE A 33 6.52 -3.35 14.85
C ILE A 33 6.74 -2.20 15.84
N TRP A 34 7.60 -2.44 16.80
CA TRP A 34 8.05 -1.41 17.72
C TRP A 34 9.28 -0.73 17.16
N ASN A 35 9.19 0.59 17.03
CA ASN A 35 10.34 1.43 16.79
C ASN A 35 10.84 1.93 18.16
N ASP A 36 12.03 1.51 18.55
CA ASP A 36 12.65 1.96 19.79
C ASP A 36 13.00 3.44 19.66
N LYS A 37 12.42 4.25 20.55
CA LYS A 37 12.62 5.70 20.58
C LYS A 37 14.07 6.10 20.91
N ASP A 38 14.83 5.19 21.53
CA ASP A 38 16.20 5.41 21.94
C ASP A 38 17.20 4.92 20.86
N SER A 39 16.72 4.34 19.76
CA SER A 39 17.55 4.01 18.59
C SER A 39 18.01 5.28 17.86
N GLU A 40 19.25 5.27 17.37
CA GLU A 40 19.77 6.38 16.57
C GLU A 40 18.94 6.57 15.29
N PRO A 41 18.64 7.81 14.89
CA PRO A 41 17.90 8.07 13.66
C PRO A 41 18.68 7.56 12.45
N THR A 42 17.98 6.85 11.56
CA THR A 42 18.60 6.33 10.31
C THR A 42 18.96 7.46 9.34
N PHE A 43 18.32 8.63 9.46
CA PHE A 43 18.61 9.83 8.66
C PHE A 43 18.43 11.08 9.54
N GLU A 44 19.46 11.93 9.58
CA GLU A 44 19.39 13.28 10.14
C GLU A 44 19.35 14.30 9.00
N LYS A 45 18.45 15.28 9.10
CA LYS A 45 18.44 16.46 8.22
C LYS A 45 18.63 17.67 9.13
N ASP A 46 19.63 18.50 8.82
CA ASP A 46 20.29 19.40 9.78
C ASP A 46 19.42 20.47 10.47
N GLU A 47 18.15 20.73 10.13
CA GLU A 47 17.47 21.92 10.65
C GLU A 47 16.01 21.80 11.12
N ASP A 48 15.38 20.62 11.18
CA ASP A 48 14.05 20.52 11.82
C ASP A 48 13.81 19.15 12.49
N VAL A 49 13.83 19.12 13.82
CA VAL A 49 13.46 17.92 14.60
C VAL A 49 11.93 17.83 14.70
N TRP A 50 11.32 17.07 13.79
CA TRP A 50 9.91 16.73 13.89
C TRP A 50 9.69 15.61 14.93
N ASN A 51 9.22 15.97 16.12
CA ASN A 51 8.86 15.03 17.17
C ASN A 51 7.46 14.44 16.94
N PHE A 52 7.38 13.38 16.16
CA PHE A 52 6.20 12.51 16.14
C PHE A 52 6.26 11.52 17.32
N ASP A 53 5.12 11.02 17.81
CA ASP A 53 5.11 9.89 18.77
C ASP A 53 5.55 8.62 18.00
N LYS A 54 6.88 8.41 17.92
CA LYS A 54 7.57 7.43 17.07
C LYS A 54 7.29 5.96 17.40
N LYS A 55 6.32 5.64 18.27
CA LYS A 55 6.09 4.28 18.77
C LYS A 55 5.53 3.30 17.74
N ARG A 56 5.04 3.78 16.60
CA ARG A 56 4.36 2.95 15.58
C ARG A 56 4.73 3.38 14.16
N GLY A 57 4.78 2.39 13.27
CA GLY A 57 5.13 2.58 11.87
C GLY A 57 6.60 2.27 11.59
N VAL A 58 7.00 2.49 10.34
CA VAL A 58 8.34 2.16 9.86
C VAL A 58 9.04 3.46 9.49
N PRO A 59 10.24 3.76 10.03
CA PRO A 59 10.97 4.96 9.68
C PRO A 59 11.26 5.02 8.18
N GLN A 60 11.09 6.21 7.60
CA GLN A 60 11.45 6.46 6.22
C GLN A 60 12.95 6.23 6.01
N GLY A 61 13.30 5.48 4.97
CA GLY A 61 14.67 5.09 4.66
C GLY A 61 15.17 3.88 5.43
N SER A 62 14.35 3.27 6.31
CA SER A 62 14.72 1.99 6.91
C SER A 62 14.77 0.88 5.86
N CYS A 63 15.70 -0.06 6.01
CA CYS A 63 15.82 -1.20 5.08
C CYS A 63 14.56 -2.10 5.06
N SER A 64 13.73 -2.02 6.10
CA SER A 64 12.47 -2.78 6.21
C SER A 64 11.26 -2.09 5.58
N GLU A 65 11.36 -0.81 5.21
CA GLU A 65 10.26 -0.05 4.62
C GLU A 65 9.64 -0.74 3.39
N PRO A 66 10.42 -1.24 2.41
CA PRO A 66 9.84 -1.90 1.24
C PRO A 66 9.04 -3.17 1.59
N LEU A 67 9.50 -3.93 2.60
CA LEU A 67 8.82 -5.14 3.05
C LEU A 67 7.46 -4.82 3.69
N PHE A 68 7.44 -3.84 4.60
CA PHE A 68 6.21 -3.47 5.30
C PHE A 68 5.23 -2.74 4.39
N TRP A 69 5.74 -1.92 3.47
CA TRP A 69 4.93 -1.39 2.39
C TRP A 69 4.23 -2.55 1.66
N ASN A 70 4.98 -3.57 1.22
CA ASN A 70 4.43 -4.70 0.47
C ASN A 70 3.36 -5.45 1.26
N LEU A 71 3.56 -5.62 2.57
CA LEU A 71 2.59 -6.25 3.48
C LEU A 71 1.27 -5.47 3.55
N VAL A 72 1.32 -4.16 3.76
CA VAL A 72 0.11 -3.33 3.87
C VAL A 72 -0.65 -3.34 2.53
N MET A 73 0.07 -3.24 1.43
CA MET A 73 -0.56 -3.14 0.13
C MET A 73 -0.97 -4.49 -0.47
N ASP A 74 -0.50 -5.60 0.09
CA ASP A 74 -1.03 -6.92 -0.24
C ASP A 74 -2.55 -6.97 -0.05
N THR A 75 -2.98 -6.51 1.12
CA THR A 75 -4.39 -6.38 1.51
C THR A 75 -5.13 -5.36 0.63
N ALA A 76 -4.50 -4.24 0.28
CA ALA A 76 -5.13 -3.22 -0.55
C ALA A 76 -5.38 -3.68 -1.99
N LEU A 77 -4.46 -4.45 -2.56
CA LEU A 77 -4.55 -4.97 -3.91
C LEU A 77 -5.61 -6.08 -4.05
N ASP A 78 -5.97 -6.76 -2.96
CA ASP A 78 -7.03 -7.77 -2.90
C ASP A 78 -8.42 -7.18 -2.57
N LEU A 79 -8.54 -5.84 -2.44
CA LEU A 79 -9.83 -5.21 -2.18
C LEU A 79 -10.86 -5.56 -3.26
N PRO A 80 -12.09 -5.93 -2.88
CA PRO A 80 -13.15 -6.14 -3.85
C PRO A 80 -13.54 -4.78 -4.44
N LEU A 81 -13.22 -4.54 -5.71
CA LEU A 81 -13.55 -3.30 -6.42
C LEU A 81 -14.72 -3.50 -7.40
N PRO A 82 -15.46 -2.43 -7.76
CA PRO A 82 -16.48 -2.49 -8.80
C PRO A 82 -15.92 -2.98 -10.14
N GLN A 83 -16.76 -3.58 -10.97
CA GLN A 83 -16.33 -4.08 -12.28
C GLN A 83 -15.66 -3.00 -13.13
N GLY A 84 -14.52 -3.34 -13.71
CA GLY A 84 -13.70 -2.43 -14.51
C GLY A 84 -12.73 -1.58 -13.70
N CYS A 85 -12.73 -1.70 -12.37
CA CYS A 85 -11.74 -1.06 -11.49
C CYS A 85 -10.63 -2.04 -11.11
N HIS A 86 -9.41 -1.54 -10.95
CA HIS A 86 -8.32 -2.27 -10.28
C HIS A 86 -7.35 -1.29 -9.62
N ILE A 87 -6.61 -1.80 -8.64
CA ILE A 87 -5.52 -1.06 -8.00
C ILE A 87 -4.19 -1.50 -8.63
N GLN A 88 -3.30 -0.54 -8.78
CA GLN A 88 -1.88 -0.76 -9.04
C GLN A 88 -1.11 0.04 -8.02
N ALA A 89 0.03 -0.47 -7.59
CA ALA A 89 0.82 0.22 -6.59
C ALA A 89 2.31 0.03 -6.82
N TYR A 90 3.09 1.05 -6.53
CA TYR A 90 4.51 1.13 -6.87
C TYR A 90 5.23 2.14 -5.97
N ALA A 91 6.33 1.71 -5.35
CA ALA A 91 7.31 2.58 -4.67
C ALA A 91 6.73 3.69 -3.76
N GLY A 92 5.73 3.37 -2.93
CA GLY A 92 5.07 4.38 -2.08
C GLY A 92 3.63 4.66 -2.50
N ASP A 93 3.35 4.58 -3.80
CA ASP A 93 2.12 5.11 -4.40
C ASP A 93 1.11 4.02 -4.73
N ILE A 94 -0.17 4.41 -4.70
CA ILE A 94 -1.31 3.61 -5.15
C ILE A 94 -2.05 4.38 -6.23
N ILE A 95 -2.37 3.72 -7.33
CA ILE A 95 -3.21 4.24 -8.41
C ILE A 95 -4.44 3.35 -8.53
N VAL A 96 -5.62 3.98 -8.59
CA VAL A 96 -6.89 3.31 -8.88
C VAL A 96 -7.26 3.57 -10.32
N VAL A 97 -7.24 2.53 -11.14
CA VAL A 97 -7.66 2.62 -12.55
C VAL A 97 -9.14 2.29 -12.62
N ILE A 98 -9.93 3.24 -13.15
CA ILE A 98 -11.39 3.12 -13.26
C ILE A 98 -11.77 3.09 -14.74
N ARG A 99 -12.56 2.09 -15.13
CA ARG A 99 -13.12 1.99 -16.48
C ARG A 99 -14.62 2.19 -16.46
N SER A 100 -15.07 3.06 -17.35
CA SER A 100 -16.46 3.48 -17.50
C SER A 100 -16.64 4.13 -18.87
N LYS A 101 -17.88 4.16 -19.35
CA LYS A 101 -18.26 4.94 -20.53
C LYS A 101 -18.77 6.33 -20.15
N ASP A 102 -19.35 6.45 -18.96
CA ASP A 102 -20.01 7.67 -18.48
C ASP A 102 -19.22 8.32 -17.34
N LYS A 103 -19.15 9.66 -17.36
CA LYS A 103 -18.45 10.45 -16.33
C LYS A 103 -19.05 10.23 -14.95
N GLU A 104 -20.37 10.19 -14.84
CA GLU A 104 -21.07 10.00 -13.57
C GLU A 104 -20.76 8.63 -12.95
N GLU A 105 -20.62 7.60 -13.78
CA GLU A 105 -20.20 6.26 -13.35
C GLU A 105 -18.72 6.27 -12.89
N ILE A 106 -17.83 7.05 -13.53
CA ILE A 106 -16.44 7.24 -13.06
C ILE A 106 -16.43 7.87 -11.67
N GLU A 107 -17.18 8.95 -11.47
CA GLU A 107 -17.24 9.66 -10.18
C GLU A 107 -17.81 8.77 -9.07
N THR A 108 -18.84 7.99 -9.39
CA THR A 108 -19.47 7.06 -8.45
C THR A 108 -18.53 5.93 -8.06
N LYS A 109 -17.87 5.30 -9.03
CA LYS A 109 -16.84 4.27 -8.79
C LYS A 109 -15.65 4.85 -8.03
N GLY A 110 -15.23 6.08 -8.34
CA GLY A 110 -14.14 6.78 -7.68
C GLY A 110 -14.42 7.00 -6.19
N LYS A 111 -15.61 7.52 -5.86
CA LYS A 111 -16.07 7.69 -4.48
C LYS A 111 -16.15 6.35 -3.73
N CYS A 112 -16.64 5.29 -4.39
CA CYS A 112 -16.71 3.95 -3.80
C CYS A 112 -15.30 3.39 -3.49
N ASN A 113 -14.37 3.52 -4.44
CA ASN A 113 -13.00 3.01 -4.29
C ASN A 113 -12.21 3.80 -3.24
N SER A 114 -12.31 5.12 -3.24
CA SER A 114 -11.67 5.99 -2.24
C SER A 114 -12.10 5.61 -0.83
N ARG A 115 -13.40 5.40 -0.59
CA ARG A 115 -13.92 4.92 0.70
C ARG A 115 -13.30 3.58 1.13
N LYS A 116 -13.19 2.62 0.21
CA LYS A 116 -12.60 1.30 0.51
C LYS A 116 -11.12 1.41 0.90
N ILE A 117 -10.37 2.26 0.20
CA ILE A 117 -8.95 2.51 0.49
C ILE A 117 -8.79 3.23 1.83
N THR A 118 -9.65 4.21 2.13
CA THR A 118 -9.67 4.89 3.44
C THR A 118 -10.00 3.94 4.59
N CYS A 119 -10.88 2.96 4.38
CA CYS A 119 -11.18 1.94 5.39
C CYS A 119 -9.97 1.04 5.72
N LEU A 120 -8.96 0.95 4.84
CA LEU A 120 -7.69 0.26 5.13
C LEU A 120 -6.69 1.13 5.90
N GLY A 121 -7.05 2.37 6.25
CA GLY A 121 -6.13 3.32 6.89
C GLY A 121 -5.21 4.05 5.90
N CYS A 122 -5.35 3.81 4.59
CA CYS A 122 -4.69 4.59 3.55
C CYS A 122 -5.43 5.91 3.35
N ARG A 123 -4.77 7.06 3.53
CA ARG A 123 -5.39 8.36 3.24
C ARG A 123 -5.38 8.57 1.72
N ALA A 124 -6.56 8.74 1.13
CA ALA A 124 -6.76 9.02 -0.28
C ALA A 124 -6.92 10.53 -0.52
#